data_AF-A0A674AT59-F1
#
_entry.id   AF-A0A674AT59-F1
#
_cell.length_a   1.000
_cell.length_b   1.000
_cell.length_c   1.000
_cell.angle_alpha   90.00
_cell.angle_beta   90.00
_cell.angle_gamma   90.00
#
_symmetry.space_group_name_H-M   'P 1'
#
loop_
_entity.id
_entity.type
_entity.pdbx_description
1 polymer ?
#
loop_
_entity_poly.entity_id
_entity_poly.type
_entity_poly.pdbx_seq_one_letter_code
_entity_poly.pdbx_strand_id
1 'polypeptide(L)'
;MLHLPRDALVCQKHSGSRLLGYNKKETLKYPKMQPPPRKVKETQQVKMAFAEQVGRLQSKQQQEVELLEDIRSFSKQRAAIEQEYSQALQRLAVQFQRKDWQRGKGDSLNSGSVFAVWRSLIEATAQSGVCRLTAADGYRSLTADALKSLRAAKELKAKRGLEQLQRVQGEVVDALRELHKVKKRYYQLSHMANVAREKASDAQAK
;
A
#
# COMPACT_ATOMS: atom_id res chain seq x y z
N MET A 1 2.56 -33.45 -51.48
CA MET A 1 2.87 -32.46 -52.53
C MET A 1 4.16 -31.79 -52.09
N LEU A 2 5.29 -32.34 -52.54
CA LEU A 2 6.15 -31.73 -53.59
C LEU A 2 6.90 -30.54 -52.98
N HIS A 3 8.18 -30.64 -52.64
CA HIS A 3 9.36 -30.80 -53.50
C HIS A 3 10.26 -29.57 -53.23
N LEU A 4 11.45 -29.80 -52.67
CA LEU A 4 12.68 -29.09 -53.08
C LEU A 4 12.77 -29.15 -54.64
N PRO A 5 13.51 -28.28 -55.38
CA PRO A 5 14.91 -27.96 -55.04
C PRO A 5 15.57 -26.71 -55.74
N ARG A 6 16.90 -26.59 -55.57
CA ARG A 6 17.94 -26.11 -56.55
C ARG A 6 17.95 -24.61 -56.89
N ASP A 7 19.05 -23.89 -57.14
CA ASP A 7 20.50 -24.06 -57.41
C ASP A 7 21.20 -22.77 -56.87
N ALA A 8 22.52 -22.58 -56.69
CA ALA A 8 23.68 -22.79 -57.56
C ALA A 8 24.96 -22.64 -56.68
N LEU A 9 25.96 -23.53 -56.72
CA LEU A 9 27.09 -23.60 -57.67
C LEU A 9 27.94 -22.32 -57.77
N VAL A 10 29.23 -22.43 -57.39
CA VAL A 10 30.48 -21.95 -58.06
C VAL A 10 31.65 -22.16 -57.08
N CYS A 11 32.54 -23.15 -57.32
CA CYS A 11 33.92 -23.03 -57.85
C CYS A 11 34.91 -22.34 -56.85
N GLN A 12 36.10 -22.84 -56.51
CA GLN A 12 37.19 -23.34 -57.36
C GLN A 12 38.33 -23.92 -56.48
N LYS A 13 39.04 -24.95 -56.98
CA LYS A 13 40.27 -25.54 -56.40
C LYS A 13 41.49 -24.64 -56.67
N HIS A 14 42.54 -24.67 -55.82
CA HIS A 14 43.95 -24.96 -56.18
C HIS A 14 44.96 -24.86 -55.01
N SER A 15 45.70 -25.97 -54.81
CA SER A 15 47.15 -26.14 -54.52
C SER A 15 47.94 -25.25 -53.54
N GLY A 16 48.68 -25.88 -52.61
CA GLY A 16 49.83 -25.27 -51.92
C GLY A 16 50.43 -26.12 -50.79
N SER A 17 51.68 -26.56 -50.97
CA SER A 17 52.39 -27.60 -50.19
C SER A 17 53.13 -27.14 -48.91
N ARG A 18 53.49 -28.14 -48.09
CA ARG A 18 54.72 -28.33 -47.28
C ARG A 18 54.81 -27.89 -45.80
N LEU A 19 54.86 -28.94 -44.96
CA LEU A 19 55.87 -29.33 -43.95
C LEU A 19 56.13 -28.50 -42.67
N LEU A 20 55.93 -29.24 -41.56
CA LEU A 20 56.75 -29.35 -40.33
C LEU A 20 56.89 -28.15 -39.40
N GLY A 21 56.26 -28.28 -38.23
CA GLY A 21 56.59 -27.54 -37.03
C GLY A 21 56.10 -28.25 -35.77
N TYR A 22 56.94 -29.13 -35.19
CA TYR A 22 56.78 -29.64 -33.83
C TYR A 22 57.30 -28.58 -32.84
N ASN A 23 56.41 -27.98 -32.03
CA ASN A 23 56.53 -27.75 -30.57
C ASN A 23 55.72 -26.51 -30.12
N LYS A 24 54.71 -26.74 -29.27
CA LYS A 24 54.67 -26.19 -27.90
C LYS A 24 53.46 -26.78 -27.17
N LYS A 25 53.71 -27.24 -25.95
CA LYS A 25 52.73 -27.77 -25.01
C LYS A 25 51.68 -26.69 -24.70
N GLU A 26 50.54 -26.72 -25.39
CA GLU A 26 49.35 -26.01 -24.94
C GLU A 26 48.82 -26.74 -23.72
N THR A 27 49.16 -26.20 -22.55
CA THR A 27 48.46 -26.53 -21.31
C THR A 27 47.00 -26.12 -21.50
N LEU A 28 46.14 -27.11 -21.67
CA LEU A 28 44.70 -26.96 -21.77
C LEU A 28 44.22 -26.27 -20.48
N LYS A 29 44.12 -24.94 -20.51
CA LYS A 29 43.45 -24.15 -19.47
C LYS A 29 41.97 -24.50 -19.56
N TYR A 30 41.55 -25.47 -18.76
CA TYR A 30 40.14 -25.74 -18.55
C TYR A 30 39.46 -24.42 -18.16
N PRO A 31 38.39 -24.00 -18.85
CA PRO A 31 37.67 -22.79 -18.48
C PRO A 31 37.19 -22.94 -17.04
N LYS A 32 37.49 -21.95 -16.20
CA LYS A 32 36.98 -21.87 -14.83
C LYS A 32 35.46 -21.97 -14.91
N MET A 33 34.90 -23.12 -14.53
CA MET A 33 33.46 -23.28 -14.46
C MET A 33 32.95 -22.27 -13.44
N GLN A 34 32.21 -21.29 -13.95
CA GLN A 34 31.56 -20.30 -13.11
C GLN A 34 30.59 -21.05 -12.19
N PRO A 35 30.68 -20.88 -10.85
CA PRO A 35 29.80 -21.61 -9.95
C PRO A 35 28.34 -21.30 -10.32
N PRO A 36 27.45 -22.31 -10.29
CA PRO A 36 26.05 -22.12 -10.61
C PRO A 36 25.48 -20.92 -9.87
N PRO A 37 24.61 -20.10 -10.48
CA PRO A 37 23.99 -18.96 -9.83
C PRO A 37 23.46 -19.41 -8.48
N ARG A 38 23.96 -18.80 -7.40
CA ARG A 38 23.56 -19.18 -6.03
C ARG A 38 22.05 -19.00 -5.92
N LYS A 39 21.30 -20.10 -5.96
CA LYS A 39 19.87 -20.09 -5.65
C LYS A 39 19.72 -19.35 -4.33
N VAL A 40 19.01 -18.22 -4.37
CA VAL A 40 18.71 -17.45 -3.16
C VAL A 40 18.04 -18.41 -2.19
N LYS A 41 18.62 -18.57 -0.99
CA LYS A 41 18.07 -19.47 0.02
C LYS A 41 16.60 -19.13 0.23
N GLU A 42 15.73 -20.12 0.25
CA GLU A 42 14.28 -19.95 0.36
C GLU A 42 13.91 -19.09 1.59
N THR A 43 14.67 -19.24 2.68
CA THR A 43 14.57 -18.39 3.89
C THR A 43 14.75 -16.90 3.59
N GLN A 44 15.64 -16.53 2.67
CA GLN A 44 15.88 -15.13 2.31
C GLN A 44 14.72 -14.56 1.49
N GLN A 45 14.14 -15.36 0.57
CA GLN A 45 12.96 -14.94 -0.20
C GLN A 45 11.77 -14.68 0.74
N VAL A 46 11.54 -15.57 1.71
CA VAL A 46 10.49 -15.41 2.72
C VAL A 46 10.72 -14.16 3.57
N LYS A 47 11.96 -13.91 4.02
CA LYS A 47 12.29 -12.69 4.77
C LYS A 47 12.04 -11.41 3.96
N MET A 48 12.37 -11.42 2.67
CA MET A 48 12.10 -10.28 1.79
C MET A 48 10.60 -10.04 1.64
N ALA A 49 9.81 -11.10 1.42
CA ALA A 49 8.36 -11.00 1.34
C ALA A 49 7.73 -10.48 2.65
N PHE A 50 8.23 -10.93 3.81
CA PHE A 50 7.77 -10.44 5.11
C PHE A 50 8.11 -8.97 5.34
N ALA A 51 9.31 -8.54 4.98
CA ALA A 51 9.69 -7.13 5.04
C ALA A 51 8.80 -6.26 4.14
N GLU A 52 8.50 -6.73 2.93
CA GLU A 52 7.58 -6.05 2.02
C GLU A 52 6.16 -5.95 2.58
N GLN A 53 5.63 -7.04 3.14
CA GLN A 53 4.31 -7.04 3.79
C GLN A 53 4.23 -6.00 4.92
N VAL A 54 5.24 -5.97 5.80
CA VAL A 54 5.32 -4.99 6.88
C VAL A 54 5.40 -3.56 6.31
N GLY A 55 6.25 -3.33 5.32
CA GLY A 55 6.40 -2.02 4.68
C GLY A 55 5.10 -1.51 4.05
N ARG A 56 4.36 -2.39 3.35
CA ARG A 56 3.05 -2.04 2.76
C ARG A 56 2.01 -1.68 3.83
N LEU A 57 1.96 -2.42 4.93
CA LEU A 57 1.06 -2.12 6.04
C LEU A 57 1.41 -0.80 6.74
N GLN A 58 2.69 -0.55 6.97
CA GLN A 58 3.16 0.72 7.54
C GLN A 58 2.86 1.90 6.62
N SER A 59 3.10 1.75 5.32
CA SER A 59 2.79 2.79 4.32
C SER A 59 1.29 3.08 4.28
N LYS A 60 0.43 2.05 4.30
CA LYS A 60 -1.02 2.25 4.38
C LYS A 60 -1.42 2.98 5.66
N GLN A 61 -0.85 2.59 6.81
CA GLN A 61 -1.12 3.25 8.08
C GLN A 61 -0.72 4.74 8.04
N GLN A 62 0.43 5.05 7.42
CA GLN A 62 0.90 6.42 7.25
C GLN A 62 -0.06 7.24 6.39
N GLN A 63 -0.51 6.71 5.26
CA GLN A 63 -1.50 7.37 4.40
C GLN A 63 -2.83 7.64 5.12
N GLU A 64 -3.30 6.70 5.94
CA GLU A 64 -4.52 6.91 6.74
C GLU A 64 -4.34 8.03 7.77
N VAL A 65 -3.15 8.16 8.38
CA VAL A 65 -2.84 9.24 9.32
C VAL A 65 -2.78 10.59 8.62
N GLU A 66 -2.16 10.65 7.44
CA GLU A 66 -2.13 11.87 6.62
C GLU A 66 -3.53 12.33 6.24
N LEU A 67 -4.38 11.41 5.77
CA LEU A 67 -5.78 11.71 5.46
C LEU A 67 -6.56 12.22 6.68
N LEU A 68 -6.30 11.69 7.88
CA LEU A 68 -6.95 12.19 9.10
C LEU A 68 -6.55 13.64 9.42
N GLU A 69 -5.30 14.04 9.15
CA GLU A 69 -4.88 15.44 9.29
C GLU A 69 -5.49 16.33 8.20
N ASP A 70 -5.63 15.85 6.97
CA ASP A 70 -6.32 16.59 5.91
C ASP A 70 -7.80 16.82 6.26
N ILE A 71 -8.51 15.79 6.71
CA ILE A 71 -9.91 15.89 7.17
C ILE A 71 -10.01 16.91 8.31
N ARG A 72 -9.07 16.89 9.26
CA ARG A 72 -9.03 17.84 10.38
C ARG A 72 -8.83 19.28 9.89
N SER A 73 -7.86 19.49 9.01
CA SER A 73 -7.55 20.81 8.42
C SER A 73 -8.74 21.36 7.65
N PHE A 74 -9.32 20.55 6.76
CA PHE A 74 -10.53 20.88 6.02
C PHE A 74 -11.68 21.25 6.95
N SER A 75 -11.96 20.42 7.96
CA SER A 75 -13.06 20.65 8.90
C SER A 75 -12.88 21.95 9.69
N LYS A 76 -11.65 22.30 10.06
CA LYS A 76 -11.33 23.57 10.73
C LYS A 76 -11.62 24.77 9.84
N GLN A 77 -11.21 24.73 8.57
CA GLN A 77 -11.50 25.79 7.60
C GLN A 77 -13.00 25.88 7.33
N ARG A 78 -13.67 24.73 7.16
CA ARG A 78 -15.12 24.66 6.97
C ARG A 78 -15.90 25.26 8.14
N ALA A 79 -15.48 24.99 9.37
CA ALA A 79 -16.06 25.59 10.57
C ALA A 79 -15.94 27.11 10.59
N ALA A 80 -14.78 27.66 10.22
CA ALA A 80 -14.58 29.11 10.17
C ALA A 80 -15.50 29.78 9.13
N ILE A 81 -15.59 29.20 7.92
CA ILE A 81 -16.48 29.70 6.85
C ILE A 81 -17.94 29.69 7.29
N GLU A 82 -18.41 28.58 7.87
CA GLU A 82 -19.80 28.47 8.35
C GLU A 82 -20.10 29.47 9.48
N GLN A 83 -19.14 29.71 10.37
CA GLN A 83 -19.27 30.69 11.44
C GLN A 83 -19.34 32.12 10.91
N GLU A 84 -18.48 32.50 9.96
CA GLU A 84 -18.52 33.82 9.32
C GLU A 84 -19.84 34.05 8.57
N TYR A 85 -20.30 33.03 7.83
CA TYR A 85 -21.56 33.13 7.10
C TYR A 85 -22.77 33.21 8.03
N SER A 86 -22.77 32.42 9.11
CA SER A 86 -23.76 32.53 10.18
C SER A 86 -23.84 33.97 10.71
N GLN A 87 -22.71 34.58 11.07
CA GLN A 87 -22.66 35.95 11.58
C GLN A 87 -23.15 36.97 10.54
N ALA A 88 -22.82 36.80 9.26
CA ALA A 88 -23.33 37.65 8.20
C ALA A 88 -24.86 37.59 8.07
N LEU A 89 -25.44 36.38 8.09
CA LEU A 89 -26.90 36.20 8.03
C LEU A 89 -27.60 36.78 9.26
N GLN A 90 -27.06 36.57 10.46
CA GLN A 90 -27.61 37.13 11.70
C GLN A 90 -27.58 38.67 11.68
N ARG A 91 -26.45 39.27 11.28
CA ARG A 91 -26.35 40.73 11.16
C ARG A 91 -27.35 41.30 10.16
N LEU A 92 -27.50 40.65 9.01
CA LEU A 92 -28.48 41.06 7.98
C LEU A 92 -29.91 41.00 8.52
N ALA A 93 -30.29 39.89 9.16
CA ALA A 93 -31.62 39.74 9.74
C ALA A 93 -31.92 40.81 10.80
N VAL A 94 -30.99 41.01 11.74
CA VAL A 94 -31.14 42.03 12.81
C VAL A 94 -31.24 43.46 12.24
N GLN A 95 -30.46 43.78 11.20
CA GLN A 95 -30.50 45.09 10.55
C GLN A 95 -31.90 45.42 10.02
N PHE A 96 -32.55 44.45 9.37
CA PHE A 96 -33.87 44.66 8.76
C PHE A 96 -35.04 44.42 9.71
N GLN A 97 -34.84 43.67 10.80
CA GLN A 97 -35.84 43.51 11.87
C GLN A 97 -36.05 44.81 12.67
N ARG A 98 -35.00 45.62 12.84
CA ARG A 98 -35.07 46.92 13.53
C ARG A 98 -35.72 48.03 12.70
N LYS A 99 -35.95 47.80 11.42
CA LYS A 99 -36.51 48.82 10.52
C LYS A 99 -38.04 48.78 10.64
N ASP A 100 -38.61 49.77 11.31
CA ASP A 100 -40.06 49.90 11.49
C ASP A 100 -40.76 50.18 10.16
N TRP A 101 -41.37 49.15 9.59
CA TRP A 101 -42.18 49.25 8.37
C TRP A 101 -43.69 49.41 8.65
N GLN A 102 -44.12 49.37 9.92
CA GLN A 102 -45.53 49.42 10.32
C GLN A 102 -45.96 50.79 10.88
N ARG A 103 -45.78 51.86 10.09
CA ARG A 103 -46.27 53.20 10.49
C ARG A 103 -47.78 53.43 10.24
N GLY A 104 -48.54 52.39 9.91
CA GLY A 104 -49.99 52.46 9.70
C GLY A 104 -50.72 51.42 10.56
N LYS A 105 -51.58 51.88 11.47
CA LYS A 105 -52.47 51.02 12.26
C LYS A 105 -53.46 50.33 11.31
N GLY A 106 -53.61 49.01 11.46
CA GLY A 106 -54.67 48.22 10.84
C GLY A 106 -54.12 46.97 10.17
N ASP A 107 -54.70 45.82 10.50
CA ASP A 107 -54.47 44.52 9.85
C ASP A 107 -53.17 43.78 10.21
N SER A 108 -52.95 43.67 11.52
CA SER A 108 -51.88 42.89 12.16
C SER A 108 -51.97 41.36 11.95
N LEU A 109 -52.95 40.80 11.22
CA LEU A 109 -53.21 39.36 11.27
C LEU A 109 -53.50 38.66 9.94
N ASN A 110 -53.27 39.30 8.78
CA ASN A 110 -53.39 38.60 7.50
C ASN A 110 -52.07 37.91 7.11
N SER A 111 -52.01 36.58 7.26
CA SER A 111 -50.86 35.72 6.92
C SER A 111 -50.44 35.84 5.45
N GLY A 112 -51.32 36.33 4.57
CA GLY A 112 -51.04 36.59 3.15
C GLY A 112 -50.59 38.01 2.81
N SER A 113 -50.42 38.90 3.79
CA SER A 113 -49.94 40.26 3.52
C SER A 113 -48.46 40.28 3.11
N VAL A 114 -48.08 41.22 2.22
CA VAL A 114 -46.67 41.42 1.81
C VAL A 114 -45.77 41.69 3.02
N PHE A 115 -46.29 42.34 4.08
CA PHE A 115 -45.58 42.55 5.33
C PHE A 115 -45.36 41.26 6.13
N ALA A 116 -46.33 40.35 6.16
CA ALA A 116 -46.15 39.03 6.78
C ALA A 116 -45.09 38.22 6.02
N VAL A 117 -45.15 38.21 4.68
CA VAL A 117 -44.13 37.56 3.82
C VAL A 117 -42.73 38.12 4.09
N TRP A 118 -42.61 39.45 4.17
CA TRP A 118 -41.34 40.11 4.49
C TRP A 118 -40.77 39.71 5.86
N ARG A 119 -41.62 39.68 6.91
CA ARG A 119 -41.20 39.22 8.25
C ARG A 119 -40.74 37.77 8.23
N SER A 120 -41.50 36.89 7.59
CA SER A 120 -41.13 35.47 7.46
C SER A 120 -39.80 35.27 6.71
N LEU A 121 -39.50 36.11 5.71
CA LEU A 121 -38.21 36.07 5.02
C LEU A 121 -37.03 36.45 5.94
N ILE A 122 -37.19 37.50 6.76
CA ILE A 122 -36.18 37.91 7.75
C ILE A 122 -35.99 36.80 8.79
N GLU A 123 -37.08 36.24 9.31
CA GLU A 123 -37.05 35.13 10.27
C GLU A 123 -36.36 33.89 9.69
N ALA A 124 -36.67 33.52 8.44
CA ALA A 124 -36.00 32.42 7.75
C ALA A 124 -34.49 32.68 7.53
N THR A 125 -34.10 33.93 7.31
CA THR A 125 -32.70 34.34 7.20
C THR A 125 -31.98 34.19 8.54
N ALA A 126 -32.60 34.63 9.64
CA ALA A 126 -32.07 34.43 11.00
C ALA A 126 -31.95 32.93 11.33
N GLN A 127 -32.98 32.14 11.03
CA GLN A 127 -32.97 30.70 11.25
C GLN A 127 -31.86 30.02 10.44
N SER A 128 -31.65 30.43 9.18
CA SER A 128 -30.54 29.93 8.36
C SER A 128 -29.20 30.22 9.03
N GLY A 129 -29.00 31.40 9.62
CA GLY A 129 -27.81 31.74 10.39
C GLY A 129 -27.58 30.81 11.60
N VAL A 130 -28.63 30.44 12.34
CA VAL A 130 -28.54 29.48 13.45
C VAL A 130 -28.13 28.09 12.96
N CYS A 131 -28.73 27.62 11.85
CA CYS A 131 -28.36 26.34 11.25
C CYS A 131 -26.88 26.30 10.83
N ARG A 132 -26.37 27.40 10.24
CA ARG A 132 -24.94 27.54 9.88
C ARG A 132 -24.03 27.51 11.11
N LEU A 133 -24.41 28.16 12.20
CA LEU A 133 -23.65 28.12 13.46
C LEU A 133 -23.58 26.70 14.01
N THR A 134 -24.71 26.00 14.02
CA THR A 134 -24.79 24.60 14.47
C THR A 134 -23.89 23.70 13.63
N ALA A 135 -23.85 23.89 12.30
CA ALA A 135 -22.92 23.17 11.44
C ALA A 135 -21.45 23.47 11.78
N ALA A 136 -21.11 24.75 11.99
CA ALA A 136 -19.79 25.17 12.44
C ALA A 136 -19.36 24.46 13.73
N ASP A 137 -20.25 24.39 14.71
CA ASP A 137 -20.03 23.72 16.00
C ASP A 137 -19.82 22.21 15.83
N GLY A 138 -20.60 21.58 14.95
CA GLY A 138 -20.43 20.18 14.57
C GLY A 138 -19.04 19.88 13.99
N TYR A 139 -18.55 20.72 13.08
CA TYR A 139 -17.19 20.59 12.55
C TYR A 139 -16.13 20.77 13.63
N ARG A 140 -16.29 21.72 14.57
CA ARG A 140 -15.35 21.89 15.68
C ARG A 140 -15.33 20.68 16.60
N SER A 141 -16.49 20.13 16.99
CA SER A 141 -16.59 18.92 17.80
C SER A 141 -15.92 17.71 17.15
N LEU A 142 -16.14 17.52 15.84
CA LEU A 142 -15.47 16.48 15.06
C LEU A 142 -13.93 16.57 15.17
N THR A 143 -13.38 17.79 15.03
CA THR A 143 -11.93 18.03 15.11
C THR A 143 -11.36 17.97 16.53
N ALA A 144 -12.16 18.29 17.55
CA ALA A 144 -11.71 18.38 18.93
C ALA A 144 -11.50 17.00 19.55
N ASP A 145 -12.49 16.12 19.42
CA ASP A 145 -12.54 14.89 20.23
C ASP A 145 -12.69 13.63 19.38
N ALA A 146 -13.54 13.66 18.35
CA ALA A 146 -13.83 12.47 17.55
C ALA A 146 -12.63 12.02 16.71
N LEU A 147 -12.01 12.93 15.93
CA LEU A 147 -10.83 12.59 15.11
C LEU A 147 -9.62 12.21 15.96
N LYS A 148 -9.38 12.88 17.09
CA LYS A 148 -8.28 12.54 18.00
C LYS A 148 -8.44 11.13 18.58
N SER A 149 -9.63 10.81 19.06
CA SER A 149 -9.93 9.48 19.63
C SER A 149 -9.82 8.38 18.58
N LEU A 150 -10.34 8.63 17.37
CA LEU A 150 -10.23 7.70 16.23
C LEU A 150 -8.77 7.45 15.85
N ARG A 151 -7.95 8.50 15.76
CA ARG A 151 -6.53 8.40 15.45
C ARG A 151 -5.80 7.54 16.48
N ALA A 152 -5.97 7.83 17.77
CA ALA A 152 -5.34 7.08 18.86
C ALA A 152 -5.75 5.59 18.85
N ALA A 153 -7.04 5.30 18.62
CA ALA A 153 -7.54 3.93 18.53
C ALA A 153 -6.94 3.18 17.33
N LYS A 154 -6.85 3.82 16.16
CA LYS A 154 -6.21 3.25 14.96
C LYS A 154 -4.73 2.99 15.18
N GLU A 155 -3.98 3.95 15.73
CA GLU A 155 -2.54 3.80 16.01
C GLU A 155 -2.29 2.63 16.99
N LEU A 156 -3.07 2.53 18.07
CA LEU A 156 -2.96 1.43 19.02
C LEU A 156 -3.23 0.06 18.37
N LYS A 157 -4.29 -0.03 17.54
CA LYS A 157 -4.63 -1.27 16.83
C LYS A 157 -3.54 -1.65 15.82
N ALA A 158 -3.03 -0.69 15.06
CA ALA A 158 -1.97 -0.90 14.08
C ALA A 158 -0.69 -1.39 14.75
N LYS A 159 -0.29 -0.76 15.86
CA LYS A 159 0.87 -1.18 16.65
C LYS A 159 0.76 -2.64 17.11
N ARG A 160 -0.36 -2.99 17.76
CA ARG A 160 -0.59 -4.37 18.23
C ARG A 160 -0.62 -5.39 17.08
N GLY A 161 -1.26 -5.03 15.96
CA GLY A 161 -1.33 -5.87 14.78
C GLY A 161 0.04 -6.13 14.13
N LEU A 162 0.86 -5.09 14.00
CA LEU A 162 2.22 -5.21 13.47
C LEU A 162 3.14 -6.01 14.38
N GLU A 163 3.08 -5.79 15.70
CA GLU A 163 3.85 -6.56 16.68
C GLU A 163 3.49 -8.06 16.62
N GLN A 164 2.20 -8.39 16.52
CA GLN A 164 1.74 -9.77 16.38
C GLN A 164 2.21 -10.39 15.05
N LEU A 165 2.07 -9.65 13.95
CA LEU A 165 2.50 -10.12 12.63
C LEU A 165 3.99 -10.43 12.61
N GLN A 166 4.82 -9.52 13.11
CA GLN A 166 6.27 -9.69 13.15
C GLN A 166 6.70 -10.86 14.04
N ARG A 167 5.99 -11.11 15.15
CA ARG A 167 6.20 -12.29 15.99
C ARG A 167 5.98 -13.59 15.21
N VAL A 168 4.82 -13.72 14.56
CA VAL A 168 4.48 -14.92 13.77
C VAL A 168 5.41 -15.08 12.57
N GLN A 169 5.77 -13.99 11.88
CA GLN A 169 6.77 -14.02 10.81
C GLN A 169 8.13 -14.54 11.31
N GLY A 170 8.54 -14.16 12.53
CA GLY A 170 9.73 -14.69 13.19
C GLY A 170 9.65 -16.20 13.41
N GLU A 171 8.54 -16.69 13.97
CA GLU A 171 8.29 -18.12 14.19
C GLU A 171 8.38 -18.92 12.89
N VAL A 172 7.81 -18.41 11.80
CA VAL A 172 7.91 -19.06 10.47
C VAL A 172 9.35 -19.10 9.96
N VAL A 173 10.11 -18.02 10.14
CA VAL A 173 11.54 -17.99 9.75
C VAL A 173 12.34 -19.04 10.53
N ASP A 174 12.05 -19.23 11.82
CA ASP A 174 12.72 -20.23 12.64
C ASP A 174 12.32 -21.65 12.27
N ALA A 175 11.03 -21.91 12.01
CA ALA A 175 10.57 -23.19 11.49
C ALA A 175 11.24 -23.55 10.15
N LEU A 176 11.42 -22.58 9.24
CA LEU A 176 12.14 -22.78 7.98
C LEU A 176 13.62 -23.11 8.19
N ARG A 177 14.26 -22.49 9.18
CA ARG A 177 15.66 -22.82 9.54
C ARG A 177 15.78 -24.25 10.04
N GLU A 178 14.88 -24.69 10.91
CA GLU A 178 14.86 -26.06 11.41
C GLU A 178 14.56 -27.07 10.29
N LEU A 179 13.59 -26.78 9.41
CA LEU A 179 13.30 -27.61 8.24
C LEU A 179 14.54 -27.78 7.35
N HIS A 180 15.30 -26.71 7.13
CA HIS A 180 16.54 -26.79 6.36
C HIS A 180 17.58 -27.72 7.01
N LYS A 181 17.72 -27.68 8.34
CA LYS A 181 18.61 -28.59 9.09
C LYS A 181 18.16 -30.04 8.96
N VAL A 182 16.86 -30.32 9.13
CA VAL A 182 16.28 -31.66 8.99
C VAL A 182 16.46 -32.20 7.57
N LYS A 183 16.17 -31.39 6.55
CA LYS A 183 16.38 -31.73 5.14
C LYS A 183 17.84 -32.08 4.85
N LYS A 184 18.80 -31.31 5.38
CA LYS A 184 20.23 -31.62 5.24
C LYS A 184 20.59 -32.97 5.85
N ARG A 185 20.12 -33.25 7.08
CA ARG A 185 20.36 -34.54 7.76
C ARG A 185 19.75 -35.71 7.00
N TYR A 186 18.52 -35.54 6.48
CA TYR A 186 17.86 -36.56 5.67
C TYR A 186 18.69 -36.95 4.44
N TYR A 187 19.18 -35.98 3.66
CA TYR A 187 20.01 -36.29 2.49
C TYR A 187 21.33 -36.97 2.86
N GLN A 188 21.95 -36.58 3.98
CA GLN A 188 23.17 -37.24 4.46
C GLN A 188 22.90 -38.72 4.79
N LEU A 189 21.84 -39.01 5.54
CA LEU A 189 21.46 -40.38 5.88
C LEU A 189 21.05 -41.21 4.66
N SER A 190 20.28 -40.62 3.74
CA SER A 190 19.88 -41.27 2.49
C SER A 190 21.09 -41.66 1.65
N HIS A 191 22.09 -40.78 1.53
CA HIS A 191 23.32 -41.07 0.82
C HIS A 191 24.11 -42.20 1.50
N MET A 192 24.29 -42.16 2.83
CA MET A 192 24.96 -43.22 3.58
C MET A 192 24.28 -44.58 3.41
N ALA A 193 22.94 -44.61 3.45
CA ALA A 193 22.17 -45.83 3.28
C ALA A 193 22.32 -46.42 1.86
N ASN A 194 22.37 -45.59 0.82
CA ASN A 194 22.61 -46.04 -0.54
C ASN A 194 24.01 -46.64 -0.70
N VAL A 195 25.05 -45.95 -0.20
CA VAL A 195 26.43 -46.45 -0.23
C VAL A 195 26.56 -47.77 0.54
N ALA A 196 25.90 -47.91 1.68
CA ALA A 196 25.88 -49.17 2.44
C ALA A 196 25.20 -50.30 1.66
N ARG A 197 24.10 -50.01 0.96
CA ARG A 197 23.38 -50.99 0.14
C ARG A 197 24.21 -51.45 -1.06
N GLU A 198 24.90 -50.54 -1.74
CA GLU A 198 25.83 -50.86 -2.83
C GLU A 198 26.95 -51.79 -2.34
N LYS A 199 27.62 -51.43 -1.23
CA LYS A 199 28.67 -52.28 -0.64
C LYS A 199 28.18 -53.67 -0.23
N ALA A 200 26.97 -53.77 0.33
CA ALA A 200 26.38 -55.05 0.68
C ALA A 200 26.11 -55.91 -0.56
N SER A 201 25.61 -55.31 -1.64
CA SER A 201 25.41 -55.98 -2.92
C SER A 201 26.73 -56.48 -3.51
N ASP A 202 27.78 -55.65 -3.51
CA ASP A 202 29.11 -56.02 -4.01
C ASP A 202 29.75 -57.15 -3.20
N ALA A 203 29.49 -57.21 -1.89
CA ALA A 203 29.97 -58.28 -1.02
C ALA A 203 29.23 -59.60 -1.24
N GLN A 204 27.94 -59.56 -1.59
CA GLN A 204 27.15 -60.75 -1.92
C GLN A 204 27.45 -61.31 -3.32
N ALA A 205 28.01 -60.48 -4.20
CA ALA A 205 28.38 -60.87 -5.56
C ALA A 205 29.80 -61.48 -5.67
N LYS A 206 30.52 -61.62 -4.55
CA LYS A 206 31.85 -62.25 -4.45
C LYS A 206 31.76 -63.59 -3.74
#